data_AF-A0A0F9R6U2-F1
#
_entry.id   AF-A0A0F9R6U2-F1
#
_cell.length_a   1.000
_cell.length_b   1.000
_cell.length_c   1.000
_cell.angle_alpha   90.00
_cell.angle_beta   90.00
_cell.angle_gamma   90.00
#
_symmetry.space_group_name_H-M   'P 1'
#
loop_
_entity.id
_entity.type
_entity.pdbx_description
1 polymer ?
#
loop_
_entity_poly.entity_id
_entity_poly.type
_entity_poly.pdbx_seq_one_letter_code
_entity_poly.pdbx_strand_id
1 'polypeptide(L)'
;MPGTYTPAQMFNFELNQKKGWPSPYAVDYAATIKTGETDIQAGSVISLDANGEFVLALSGTGAMAIFALQNQTDFDVRSDVGNVAGGVASGLVACGAYELQTTEFVADTYAPNDALTVEAAGANKGKLKKGTLYTDAIVGVVSTGESDSEHDASVKFLAFWPVWLPPTP
;
A
#
# COMPACT_ATOMS: atom_id res chain seq x y z
N MET A 1 29.48 5.92 -13.01
CA MET A 1 29.24 4.84 -12.03
C MET A 1 27.95 4.15 -12.43
N PRO A 2 27.81 2.83 -12.27
CA PRO A 2 26.51 2.17 -12.44
C PRO A 2 25.51 2.73 -11.41
N GLY A 3 24.22 2.70 -11.76
CA GLY A 3 23.14 3.09 -10.86
C GLY A 3 23.11 2.24 -9.58
N THR A 4 22.49 2.78 -8.54
CA THR A 4 22.36 2.13 -7.22
C THR A 4 20.97 1.50 -7.01
N TYR A 5 19.94 1.94 -7.74
CA TYR A 5 18.58 1.42 -7.61
C TYR A 5 18.32 0.28 -8.59
N THR A 6 17.72 -0.78 -8.07
CA THR A 6 17.23 -1.92 -8.84
C THR A 6 15.70 -1.94 -8.69
N PRO A 7 14.93 -1.53 -9.71
CA PRO A 7 13.48 -1.62 -9.69
C PRO A 7 13.02 -3.05 -9.43
N ALA A 8 11.92 -3.21 -8.71
CA ALA A 8 11.35 -4.53 -8.51
C ALA A 8 10.84 -5.08 -9.85
N GLN A 9 10.84 -6.40 -9.99
CA GLN A 9 10.12 -7.01 -11.11
C GLN A 9 8.62 -6.83 -10.88
N MET A 10 7.88 -6.64 -11.96
CA MET A 10 6.44 -6.36 -11.95
C MET A 10 5.57 -7.41 -11.24
N PHE A 11 6.11 -8.59 -10.95
CA PHE A 11 5.42 -9.70 -10.28
C PHE A 11 5.84 -9.92 -8.81
N ASN A 12 6.78 -9.12 -8.29
CA ASN A 12 7.30 -9.30 -6.93
C ASN A 12 6.44 -8.59 -5.89
N PHE A 13 6.00 -7.36 -6.20
CA PHE A 13 5.24 -6.50 -5.31
C PHE A 13 4.22 -5.74 -6.15
N GLU A 14 2.95 -5.90 -5.81
CA GLU A 14 1.87 -5.45 -6.68
C GLU A 14 0.70 -4.86 -5.90
N LEU A 15 0.17 -3.77 -6.46
CA LEU A 15 -1.14 -3.23 -6.16
C LEU A 15 -1.92 -3.09 -7.46
N ASN A 16 -2.96 -3.90 -7.61
CA ASN A 16 -3.77 -3.91 -8.81
C ASN A 16 -5.17 -3.39 -8.50
N GLN A 17 -5.68 -2.48 -9.33
CA GLN A 17 -7.04 -1.98 -9.19
C GLN A 17 -7.98 -2.93 -9.92
N LYS A 18 -8.70 -3.75 -9.17
CA LYS A 18 -9.64 -4.73 -9.72
C LYS A 18 -10.86 -4.05 -10.33
N LYS A 19 -11.31 -2.93 -9.74
CA LYS A 19 -12.44 -2.15 -10.25
C LYS A 19 -12.49 -0.73 -9.68
N GLY A 20 -13.00 0.24 -10.45
CA GLY A 20 -13.39 1.56 -9.95
C GLY A 20 -12.33 2.66 -10.00
N TRP A 21 -11.11 2.34 -10.44
CA TRP A 21 -10.04 3.29 -10.71
C TRP A 21 -9.48 3.06 -12.13
N PRO A 22 -9.18 4.11 -12.92
CA PRO A 22 -9.35 5.54 -12.59
C PRO A 22 -10.82 5.97 -12.62
N SER A 23 -11.17 6.92 -11.74
CA SER A 23 -12.51 7.52 -11.62
C SER A 23 -12.38 8.96 -11.10
N PRO A 24 -13.23 9.91 -11.51
CA PRO A 24 -13.18 11.29 -11.01
C PRO A 24 -13.44 11.42 -9.50
N TYR A 25 -13.91 10.35 -8.85
CA TYR A 25 -14.17 10.29 -7.41
C TYR A 25 -13.14 9.46 -6.65
N ALA A 26 -12.20 8.83 -7.36
CA ALA A 26 -11.10 8.12 -6.74
C ALA A 26 -10.03 9.14 -6.34
N VAL A 27 -9.59 9.07 -5.09
CA VAL A 27 -8.57 9.99 -4.56
C VAL A 27 -7.22 9.31 -4.65
N ASP A 28 -6.43 9.70 -5.64
CA ASP A 28 -5.00 9.47 -5.66
C ASP A 28 -4.27 10.66 -5.03
N TYR A 29 -3.13 10.40 -4.39
CA TYR A 29 -2.31 11.41 -3.75
C TYR A 29 -0.83 11.16 -4.07
N ALA A 30 -0.08 12.23 -4.31
CA ALA A 30 1.33 12.19 -4.61
C ALA A 30 2.11 13.06 -3.62
N ALA A 31 3.19 12.50 -3.08
CA ALA A 31 4.07 13.19 -2.12
C ALA A 31 5.48 12.61 -2.16
N THR A 32 6.41 13.33 -1.54
CA THR A 32 7.80 12.85 -1.39
C THR A 32 7.87 11.81 -0.28
N ILE A 33 8.68 10.76 -0.47
CA ILE A 33 8.98 9.80 0.60
C ILE A 33 9.94 10.45 1.59
N LYS A 34 9.61 10.37 2.87
CA LYS A 34 10.45 10.90 3.95
C LYS A 34 11.88 10.40 3.86
N THR A 35 12.83 11.30 4.08
CA THR A 35 14.25 10.94 4.12
C THR A 35 14.51 9.90 5.21
N GLY A 36 15.12 8.77 4.83
CA GLY A 36 15.43 7.67 5.74
C GLY A 36 14.34 6.60 5.88
N GLU A 37 13.15 6.79 5.30
CA GLU A 37 12.18 5.70 5.19
C GLU A 37 12.69 4.65 4.20
N THR A 38 12.41 3.37 4.45
CA THR A 38 12.80 2.24 3.61
C THR A 38 11.61 1.30 3.41
N ASP A 39 11.76 0.35 2.48
CA ASP A 39 10.88 -0.81 2.33
C ASP A 39 9.42 -0.50 1.96
N ILE A 40 9.14 0.68 1.37
CA ILE A 40 7.84 0.93 0.75
C ILE A 40 7.80 0.16 -0.58
N GLN A 41 6.95 -0.86 -0.63
CA GLN A 41 6.66 -1.63 -1.83
C GLN A 41 5.28 -1.26 -2.37
N ALA A 42 5.05 -1.53 -3.65
CA ALA A 42 3.73 -1.39 -4.25
C ALA A 42 2.74 -2.28 -3.48
N GLY A 43 1.64 -1.67 -3.02
CA GLY A 43 0.62 -2.32 -2.21
C GLY A 43 0.79 -2.18 -0.71
N SER A 44 1.97 -1.80 -0.22
CA SER A 44 2.14 -1.47 1.19
C SER A 44 1.28 -0.27 1.56
N VAL A 45 0.84 -0.24 2.82
CA VAL A 45 0.14 0.91 3.38
C VAL A 45 1.16 1.95 3.82
N ILE A 46 0.98 3.17 3.32
CA ILE A 46 1.73 4.37 3.68
C ILE A 46 0.76 5.41 4.25
N SER A 47 1.30 6.44 4.88
CA SER A 47 0.55 7.59 5.36
C SER A 47 1.43 8.84 5.36
N LEU A 48 0.83 10.00 5.65
CA LEU A 48 1.57 11.26 5.74
C LEU A 48 2.08 11.46 7.16
N ASP A 49 3.34 11.90 7.29
CA ASP A 49 3.85 12.44 8.54
C ASP A 49 3.46 13.92 8.73
N ALA A 50 3.94 14.55 9.80
CA ALA A 50 3.62 15.95 10.12
C ALA A 50 4.15 16.97 9.08
N ASN A 51 5.09 16.57 8.22
CA ASN A 51 5.63 17.39 7.14
C ASN A 51 4.90 17.17 5.80
N GLY A 52 3.95 16.23 5.75
CA GLY A 52 3.28 15.84 4.50
C GLY A 52 4.13 14.90 3.64
N GLU A 53 5.12 14.23 4.22
CA GLU A 53 5.95 13.24 3.54
C GLU A 53 5.40 11.83 3.78
N PHE A 54 5.56 10.93 2.80
CA PHE A 54 5.16 9.54 2.96
C PHE A 54 6.08 8.79 3.91
N VAL A 55 5.45 8.05 4.83
CA VAL A 55 6.09 7.09 5.73
C VAL A 55 5.40 5.73 5.61
N LEU A 56 6.14 4.65 5.85
CA LEU A 56 5.60 3.28 5.82
C LEU A 56 4.71 3.05 7.05
N ALA A 57 3.60 2.34 6.84
CA ALA A 57 2.51 2.16 7.79
C ALA A 57 1.82 3.48 8.19
N LEU A 58 1.00 3.42 9.24
CA LEU A 58 0.32 4.60 9.78
C LEU A 58 1.27 5.41 10.66
N SER A 59 1.39 6.71 10.41
CA SER A 59 2.26 7.64 11.13
C SER A 59 1.79 7.90 12.56
N GLY A 60 0.53 7.59 12.87
CA GLY A 60 -0.05 7.67 14.20
C GLY A 60 -1.54 7.32 14.20
N THR A 61 -2.16 7.38 15.39
CA THR A 61 -3.59 7.19 15.55
C THR A 61 -4.36 8.24 14.75
N GLY A 62 -5.18 7.78 13.79
CA GLY A 62 -5.96 8.67 12.92
C GLY A 62 -5.28 9.06 11.61
N ALA A 63 -4.04 8.61 11.36
CA ALA A 63 -3.36 8.86 10.09
C ALA A 63 -4.09 8.15 8.94
N MET A 64 -4.54 8.90 7.93
CA MET A 64 -5.25 8.33 6.78
C MET A 64 -4.34 7.35 6.03
N ALA A 65 -4.85 6.12 5.83
CA ALA A 65 -4.16 5.11 5.05
C ALA A 65 -4.17 5.43 3.56
N ILE A 66 -3.06 5.15 2.90
CA ILE A 66 -2.85 5.29 1.46
C ILE A 66 -2.15 4.01 0.99
N PHE A 67 -2.58 3.43 -0.12
CA PHE A 67 -1.95 2.23 -0.70
C PHE A 67 -0.95 2.66 -1.77
N ALA A 68 0.32 2.32 -1.59
CA ALA A 68 1.40 2.72 -2.50
C ALA A 68 1.19 2.11 -3.90
N LEU A 69 1.25 2.93 -4.95
CA LEU A 69 1.15 2.46 -6.34
C LEU A 69 2.48 1.92 -6.87
N GLN A 70 3.59 2.48 -6.43
CA GLN A 70 4.93 2.11 -6.89
C GLN A 70 5.83 1.66 -5.73
N ASN A 71 6.89 0.93 -6.06
CA ASN A 71 7.95 0.66 -5.10
C ASN A 71 8.82 1.92 -4.93
N GLN A 72 9.35 2.12 -3.74
CA GLN A 72 10.24 3.25 -3.44
C GLN A 72 11.47 3.33 -4.36
N THR A 73 11.96 2.18 -4.82
CA THR A 73 13.16 2.06 -5.65
C THR A 73 12.89 2.14 -7.14
N ASP A 74 11.62 2.25 -7.54
CA ASP A 74 11.28 2.35 -8.95
C ASP A 74 11.73 3.69 -9.52
N PHE A 75 12.11 3.67 -10.78
CA PHE A 75 12.72 4.81 -11.46
C PHE A 75 11.76 5.99 -11.70
N ASP A 76 10.46 5.73 -11.63
CA ASP A 76 9.38 6.72 -11.66
C ASP A 76 9.06 7.31 -10.27
N VAL A 77 9.68 6.81 -9.20
CA VAL A 77 9.65 7.38 -7.84
C VAL A 77 10.98 8.05 -7.50
N ARG A 78 12.10 7.39 -7.78
CA ARG A 78 13.45 7.89 -7.51
C ARG A 78 14.31 7.87 -8.76
N SER A 79 14.96 8.99 -9.02
CA SER A 79 15.96 9.07 -10.08
C SER A 79 17.26 8.38 -9.67
N ASP A 80 17.98 7.88 -10.67
CA ASP A 80 19.33 7.32 -10.52
C ASP A 80 20.27 7.89 -11.58
N VAL A 81 21.56 7.66 -11.42
CA VAL A 81 22.61 8.08 -12.36
C VAL A 81 22.31 7.53 -13.76
N GLY A 82 22.04 8.43 -14.70
CA GLY A 82 21.74 8.10 -16.09
C GLY A 82 20.24 7.98 -16.41
N ASN A 83 19.35 8.23 -15.46
CA ASN A 83 17.91 8.30 -15.68
C ASN A 83 17.37 9.75 -15.53
N VAL A 84 16.21 10.03 -16.12
CA VAL A 84 15.54 11.33 -15.95
C VAL A 84 15.06 11.48 -14.50
N ALA A 85 15.29 12.64 -13.90
CA ALA A 85 14.79 12.98 -12.56
C ALA A 85 13.41 13.65 -12.63
N GLY A 86 12.53 13.34 -11.68
CA GLY A 86 11.24 14.03 -11.56
C GLY A 86 10.05 13.23 -11.01
N GLY A 87 10.25 11.96 -10.65
CA GLY A 87 9.23 11.14 -10.02
C GLY A 87 8.88 11.57 -8.59
N VAL A 88 7.62 11.38 -8.22
CA VAL A 88 7.16 11.37 -6.81
C VAL A 88 6.36 10.09 -6.62
N ALA A 89 6.45 9.49 -5.43
CA ALA A 89 5.59 8.37 -5.11
C ALA A 89 4.13 8.82 -5.16
N SER A 90 3.24 7.89 -5.49
CA SER A 90 1.81 8.11 -5.40
C SER A 90 1.11 6.91 -4.79
N GLY A 91 -0.14 7.12 -4.40
CA GLY A 91 -0.95 6.07 -3.80
C GLY A 91 -2.44 6.38 -3.83
N LEU A 92 -3.22 5.34 -3.55
CA LEU A 92 -4.67 5.38 -3.52
C LEU A 92 -5.15 5.52 -2.07
N VAL A 93 -5.92 6.56 -1.76
CA VAL A 93 -6.36 6.85 -0.38
C VAL A 93 -7.42 5.85 0.09
N ALA A 94 -7.41 5.41 1.35
CA ALA A 94 -8.34 4.41 1.88
C ALA A 94 -9.82 4.87 2.01
N CYS A 95 -10.20 5.95 1.33
CA CYS A 95 -11.56 6.50 1.29
C CYS A 95 -12.17 6.44 -0.13
N GLY A 96 -11.49 5.83 -1.09
CA GLY A 96 -11.95 5.76 -2.48
C GLY A 96 -12.91 4.60 -2.77
N ALA A 97 -13.81 4.82 -3.73
CA ALA A 97 -14.81 3.83 -4.18
C ALA A 97 -14.24 2.88 -5.27
N TYR A 98 -13.25 2.07 -4.89
CA TYR A 98 -12.64 1.07 -5.76
C TYR A 98 -12.41 -0.26 -5.03
N GLU A 99 -12.16 -1.32 -5.79
CA GLU A 99 -11.69 -2.60 -5.28
C GLU A 99 -10.21 -2.75 -5.67
N LEU A 100 -9.39 -3.12 -4.69
CA LEU A 100 -7.96 -3.34 -4.85
C LEU A 100 -7.61 -4.79 -4.59
N GLN A 101 -6.47 -5.23 -5.12
CA GLN A 101 -5.80 -6.45 -4.70
C GLN A 101 -4.31 -6.19 -4.49
N THR A 102 -3.73 -6.78 -3.45
CA THR A 102 -2.33 -6.57 -3.10
C THR A 102 -1.60 -7.86 -2.73
N THR A 103 -0.29 -7.88 -2.96
CA THR A 103 0.64 -8.90 -2.42
C THR A 103 1.14 -8.57 -1.01
N GLU A 104 0.95 -7.32 -0.55
CA GLU A 104 1.52 -6.81 0.69
C GLU A 104 0.60 -7.06 1.89
N PHE A 105 0.48 -8.34 2.25
CA PHE A 105 -0.27 -8.78 3.42
C PHE A 105 0.48 -9.87 4.21
N VAL A 106 0.12 -10.02 5.48
CA VAL A 106 0.65 -11.04 6.38
C VAL A 106 -0.04 -12.37 6.10
N ALA A 107 0.73 -13.45 5.99
CA ALA A 107 0.19 -14.80 5.78
C ALA A 107 -0.80 -15.17 6.89
N ASP A 108 -2.06 -15.37 6.50
CA ASP A 108 -3.19 -15.77 7.34
C ASP A 108 -4.26 -16.35 6.37
N THR A 109 -5.46 -16.65 6.86
CA THR A 109 -6.62 -17.01 6.03
C THR A 109 -7.61 -15.87 6.01
N TYR A 110 -7.81 -15.19 4.89
CA TYR A 110 -8.73 -14.06 4.79
C TYR A 110 -10.10 -14.45 4.23
N ALA A 111 -11.16 -14.30 5.02
CA ALA A 111 -12.54 -14.52 4.59
C ALA A 111 -13.20 -13.20 4.14
N PRO A 112 -14.16 -13.24 3.21
CA PRO A 112 -14.97 -12.07 2.88
C PRO A 112 -15.56 -11.40 4.12
N ASN A 113 -15.49 -10.07 4.17
CA ASN A 113 -15.86 -9.20 5.30
C ASN A 113 -14.91 -9.20 6.51
N ASP A 114 -13.79 -9.92 6.47
CA ASP A 114 -12.74 -9.72 7.47
C ASP A 114 -12.24 -8.27 7.42
N ALA A 115 -12.15 -7.63 8.59
CA ALA A 115 -11.62 -6.28 8.71
C ALA A 115 -10.09 -6.30 8.60
N LEU A 116 -9.52 -5.34 7.88
CA LEU A 116 -8.08 -5.25 7.66
C LEU A 116 -7.50 -4.03 8.36
N THR A 117 -6.42 -4.25 9.09
CA THR A 117 -5.54 -3.23 9.68
C THR A 117 -4.13 -3.35 9.10
N VAL A 118 -3.22 -2.51 9.56
CA VAL A 118 -1.82 -2.43 9.11
C VAL A 118 -0.90 -2.90 10.21
N GLU A 119 0.12 -3.69 9.86
CA GLU A 119 1.20 -3.98 10.78
C GLU A 119 2.11 -2.76 10.97
N ALA A 120 2.31 -2.36 12.23
CA ALA A 120 2.96 -1.09 12.56
C ALA A 120 4.49 -1.20 12.64
N ALA A 121 5.03 -2.42 12.78
CA ALA A 121 6.46 -2.62 13.03
C ALA A 121 6.98 -3.99 12.55
N GLY A 122 8.31 -4.14 12.57
CA GLY A 122 9.00 -5.37 12.21
C GLY A 122 9.04 -5.64 10.71
N ALA A 123 9.35 -6.88 10.32
CA ALA A 123 9.52 -7.28 8.92
C ALA A 123 8.24 -7.20 8.09
N ASN A 124 7.08 -7.11 8.74
CA ASN A 124 5.78 -6.98 8.11
C ASN A 124 5.24 -5.54 8.12
N LYS A 125 6.02 -4.55 8.60
CA LYS A 125 5.58 -3.16 8.69
C LYS A 125 4.99 -2.69 7.35
N GLY A 126 3.80 -2.09 7.40
CA GLY A 126 3.10 -1.60 6.22
C GLY A 126 2.27 -2.65 5.47
N LYS A 127 2.33 -3.93 5.86
CA LYS A 127 1.48 -4.99 5.29
C LYS A 127 0.10 -5.02 5.93
N LEU A 128 -0.89 -5.45 5.15
CA LEU A 128 -2.24 -5.71 5.65
C LEU A 128 -2.27 -6.96 6.54
N LYS A 129 -3.06 -6.89 7.60
CA LYS A 129 -3.38 -8.04 8.47
C LYS A 129 -4.82 -7.95 8.97
N LYS A 130 -5.35 -9.02 9.55
CA LYS A 130 -6.65 -8.95 10.21
C LYS A 130 -6.64 -7.95 11.36
N GLY A 131 -7.68 -7.14 11.43
CA GLY A 131 -7.91 -6.17 12.50
C GLY A 131 -9.22 -6.43 13.23
N THR A 132 -9.34 -5.82 14.40
CA THR A 132 -10.55 -5.81 15.23
C THR A 132 -11.22 -4.45 15.08
N LEU A 133 -12.47 -4.46 14.56
CA LEU A 133 -13.28 -3.25 14.43
C LEU A 133 -13.33 -2.48 15.76
N TYR A 134 -13.27 -1.15 15.69
CA TYR A 134 -13.33 -0.25 16.85
C TYR A 134 -12.18 -0.41 17.85
N THR A 135 -11.17 -1.23 17.57
CA THR A 135 -9.94 -1.37 18.38
C THR A 135 -8.73 -0.96 17.55
N ASP A 136 -8.63 -1.50 16.34
CA ASP A 136 -7.59 -1.15 15.39
C ASP A 136 -8.08 -0.07 14.41
N ALA A 137 -7.14 0.68 13.83
CA ALA A 137 -7.44 1.49 12.65
C ALA A 137 -7.67 0.55 11.45
N ILE A 138 -8.90 0.52 10.94
CA ILE A 138 -9.25 -0.33 9.81
C ILE A 138 -9.05 0.47 8.54
N VAL A 139 -8.38 -0.15 7.57
CA VAL A 139 -7.97 0.45 6.29
C VAL A 139 -8.63 -0.24 5.09
N GLY A 140 -9.29 -1.37 5.31
CA GLY A 140 -10.02 -2.09 4.30
C GLY A 140 -10.87 -3.22 4.86
N VAL A 141 -11.68 -3.80 4.00
CA VAL A 141 -12.50 -4.97 4.27
C VAL A 141 -12.31 -5.95 3.13
N VAL A 142 -12.03 -7.22 3.45
CA VAL A 142 -11.82 -8.27 2.45
C VAL A 142 -13.06 -8.43 1.57
N SER A 143 -12.89 -8.43 0.25
CA SER A 143 -13.98 -8.58 -0.72
C SER A 143 -14.18 -10.04 -1.10
N THR A 144 -13.18 -10.65 -1.73
CA THR A 144 -13.24 -12.04 -2.21
C THR A 144 -12.22 -12.99 -1.56
N GLY A 145 -11.31 -12.46 -0.73
CA GLY A 145 -10.24 -13.24 -0.09
C GLY A 145 -9.00 -13.34 -0.98
N GLU A 146 -8.27 -14.44 -0.82
CA GLU A 146 -7.01 -14.68 -1.53
C GLU A 146 -7.21 -15.32 -2.91
N SER A 147 -6.40 -14.92 -3.88
CA SER A 147 -6.28 -15.54 -5.19
C SER A 147 -4.83 -15.67 -5.61
N ASP A 148 -4.54 -16.60 -6.51
CA ASP A 148 -3.18 -16.77 -7.07
C ASP A 148 -2.82 -15.57 -7.94
N SER A 149 -1.54 -15.20 -7.94
CA SER A 149 -1.05 -14.26 -8.93
C SER A 149 -1.11 -14.87 -10.33
N GLU A 150 -1.43 -14.04 -11.32
CA GLU A 150 -1.46 -14.42 -12.73
C GLU A 150 -0.07 -14.80 -13.25
N HIS A 151 0.99 -14.38 -12.55
CA HIS A 151 2.39 -14.59 -12.91
C HIS A 151 3.06 -15.74 -12.15
N ASP A 152 2.65 -16.01 -10.91
CA ASP A 152 3.21 -17.07 -10.06
C ASP A 152 2.17 -17.54 -9.02
N ALA A 153 1.77 -18.82 -9.08
CA ALA A 153 0.81 -19.39 -8.15
C ALA A 153 1.30 -19.47 -6.68
N SER A 154 2.61 -19.33 -6.46
CA SER A 154 3.20 -19.23 -5.12
C SER A 154 3.04 -17.84 -4.48
N VAL A 155 2.75 -16.82 -5.30
CA VAL A 155 2.40 -15.47 -4.86
C VAL A 155 0.88 -15.37 -4.79
N LYS A 156 0.38 -14.80 -3.69
CA LYS A 156 -1.05 -14.60 -3.47
C LYS A 156 -1.37 -13.11 -3.52
N PHE A 157 -2.56 -12.82 -4.02
CA PHE A 157 -3.23 -11.53 -3.92
C PHE A 157 -4.32 -11.60 -2.87
N LEU A 158 -4.45 -10.56 -2.06
CA LEU A 158 -5.60 -10.33 -1.21
C LEU A 158 -6.47 -9.24 -1.81
N ALA A 159 -7.72 -9.55 -2.13
CA ALA A 159 -8.68 -8.58 -2.66
C ALA A 159 -9.53 -7.94 -1.54
N PHE A 160 -9.66 -6.61 -1.58
CA PHE A 160 -10.35 -5.83 -0.56
C PHE A 160 -10.95 -4.52 -1.09
N TRP A 161 -11.94 -4.01 -0.37
CA TRP A 161 -12.42 -2.64 -0.52
C TRP A 161 -11.73 -1.73 0.50
N PRO A 162 -11.17 -0.59 0.09
CA PRO A 162 -10.68 0.42 1.01
C PRO A 162 -11.82 0.94 1.89
N VAL A 163 -11.56 0.98 3.19
CA VAL A 163 -12.47 1.52 4.19
C VAL A 163 -11.62 2.15 5.26
N TRP A 164 -11.84 3.41 5.59
CA TRP A 164 -11.19 4.05 6.72
C TRP A 164 -12.14 4.11 7.92
N LEU A 165 -11.80 3.34 8.96
CA LEU A 165 -12.45 3.42 10.28
C LEU A 165 -11.35 3.62 11.34
N PRO A 166 -11.23 4.81 11.95
CA PRO A 166 -10.28 5.02 13.04
C PRO A 166 -10.66 4.19 14.28
N PRO A 167 -9.70 3.89 15.16
CA PRO A 167 -9.99 3.24 16.43
C PRO A 167 -10.87 4.14 17.30
N THR A 168 -11.56 3.57 18.30
CA THR A 168 -12.31 4.38 19.25
C THR A 168 -11.38 5.32 20.04
N PRO A 169 -11.85 6.54 20.38
CA PRO A 169 -11.10 7.47 21.24
C PRO A 169 -10.81 6.91 22.63
#